data_AF-A0A527XID8-F1
#
_entry.id   AF-A0A527XID8-F1
#
_cell.length_a   1.000
_cell.length_b   1.000
_cell.length_c   1.000
_cell.angle_alpha   90.00
_cell.angle_beta   90.00
_cell.angle_gamma   90.00
#
_symmetry.space_group_name_H-M   'P 1'
#
loop_
_entity.id
_entity.type
_entity.pdbx_description
1 polymer ?
#
loop_
_entity_poly.entity_id
_entity_poly.type
_entity_poly.pdbx_seq_one_letter_code
_entity_poly.pdbx_strand_id
1 'polypeptide(L)'
;RDLHLDWMLSKKKPFIGSAMMDREGLIAPDRLELVGLIALDNRALNGGGHIVEELDEANPHDSLGHITACCYSPALGKYIA
;
A
#
# COMPACT_ATOMS: atom_id res chain seq x y z
N ARG A 1 9.07 -4.84 -5.12
CA ARG A 1 7.92 -5.27 -5.95
C ARG A 1 6.68 -4.61 -5.39
N ASP A 2 6.45 -4.79 -4.10
CA ASP A 2 5.37 -4.13 -3.33
C ASP A 2 5.31 -2.63 -3.53
N LEU A 3 6.45 -1.94 -3.57
CA LEU A 3 6.50 -0.50 -3.79
C LEU A 3 6.47 -0.08 -5.27
N HIS A 4 6.31 -1.02 -6.20
CA HIS A 4 6.45 -0.85 -7.66
C HIS A 4 7.80 -0.24 -8.11
N LEU A 5 8.84 -0.40 -7.29
CA LEU A 5 10.22 0.06 -7.54
C LEU A 5 11.17 -1.07 -7.99
N ASP A 6 10.64 -2.18 -8.50
CA ASP A 6 11.43 -3.33 -8.96
C ASP A 6 12.38 -2.99 -10.11
N TRP A 7 12.10 -1.94 -10.89
CA TRP A 7 13.02 -1.40 -11.89
C TRP A 7 14.34 -0.89 -11.28
N MET A 8 14.37 -0.56 -9.99
CA MET A 8 15.58 -0.13 -9.28
C MET A 8 16.48 -1.30 -8.84
N LEU A 9 15.99 -2.55 -8.89
CA LEU A 9 16.76 -3.72 -8.48
C LEU A 9 17.85 -4.02 -9.50
N SER A 10 19.10 -4.18 -9.04
CA SER A 10 20.21 -4.50 -9.93
C SER A 10 20.03 -5.90 -10.53
N LYS A 11 19.98 -5.99 -11.86
CA LYS A 11 20.01 -7.27 -12.61
C LYS A 11 21.43 -7.73 -12.95
N LYS A 12 22.44 -6.91 -12.68
CA LYS A 12 23.83 -7.12 -13.12
C LYS A 12 24.74 -7.67 -12.03
N LYS A 13 24.50 -7.30 -10.77
CA LYS A 13 25.33 -7.70 -9.64
C LYS A 13 24.48 -8.06 -8.43
N PRO A 14 24.94 -9.01 -7.59
CA PRO A 14 24.32 -9.25 -6.29
C PRO A 14 24.37 -8.00 -5.39
N PHE A 15 23.39 -7.89 -4.50
CA PHE A 15 23.32 -6.86 -3.46
C PHE A 15 22.74 -7.44 -2.16
N ILE A 16 22.93 -6.75 -1.04
CA ILE A 16 22.41 -7.21 0.26
C ILE A 16 20.88 -7.35 0.19
N GLY A 17 20.37 -8.54 0.51
CA GLY A 17 18.95 -8.89 0.40
C GLY A 17 18.56 -9.62 -0.89
N SER A 18 19.36 -9.53 -1.97
CA SER A 18 19.02 -10.14 -3.27
C SER A 18 18.78 -11.65 -3.21
N ALA A 19 19.56 -12.38 -2.42
CA ALA A 19 19.41 -13.83 -2.23
C ALA A 19 18.09 -14.25 -1.55
N MET A 20 17.42 -13.32 -0.86
CA MET A 20 16.19 -13.60 -0.13
C MET A 20 14.94 -13.27 -0.93
N MET A 21 15.05 -12.49 -2.00
CA MET A 21 13.89 -11.88 -2.69
C MET A 21 12.91 -12.88 -3.27
N ASP A 22 13.37 -14.10 -3.59
CA ASP A 22 12.54 -15.14 -4.21
C ASP A 22 12.06 -16.21 -3.21
N ARG A 23 12.16 -15.93 -1.90
CA ARG A 23 11.50 -16.76 -0.88
C ARG A 23 9.99 -16.68 -1.05
N GLU A 24 9.30 -17.80 -0.80
CA GLU A 24 7.85 -17.97 -0.96
C GLU A 24 7.03 -16.78 -0.42
N GLY A 25 7.21 -16.41 0.85
CA GLY A 25 6.48 -15.28 1.46
C GLY A 25 6.82 -13.88 0.91
N LEU A 26 7.88 -13.76 0.10
CA LEU A 26 8.27 -12.52 -0.59
C LEU A 26 7.85 -12.49 -2.07
N ILE A 27 7.30 -13.60 -2.57
CA ILE A 27 6.72 -13.68 -3.93
C ILE A 27 5.25 -14.09 -3.92
N ALA A 28 4.65 -14.22 -2.72
CA ALA A 28 3.24 -14.55 -2.56
C ALA A 28 2.35 -13.49 -3.26
N PRO A 29 1.27 -13.92 -3.94
CA PRO A 29 0.45 -13.03 -4.76
C PRO A 29 -0.47 -12.10 -3.94
N ASP A 30 -0.65 -12.38 -2.65
CA ASP A 30 -1.54 -11.69 -1.72
C ASP A 30 -0.79 -10.70 -0.81
N ARG A 31 0.45 -10.35 -1.16
CA ARG A 31 1.24 -9.36 -0.42
C ARG A 31 0.68 -7.97 -0.61
N LEU A 32 0.81 -7.14 0.42
CA LEU A 32 0.46 -5.72 0.31
C LEU A 32 1.34 -5.03 -0.73
N GLU A 33 0.71 -4.25 -1.60
CA GLU A 33 1.35 -3.39 -2.58
C GLU A 33 1.01 -1.91 -2.30
N LEU A 34 1.94 -1.02 -2.62
CA LEU A 34 1.79 0.42 -2.44
C LEU A 34 0.95 0.99 -3.59
N VAL A 35 -0.25 1.42 -3.27
CA VAL A 35 -1.17 2.06 -4.22
C VAL A 35 -1.52 3.48 -3.77
N GLY A 36 -2.07 4.28 -4.69
CA GLY A 36 -2.68 5.56 -4.37
C GLY A 36 -4.18 5.42 -4.15
N LEU A 37 -4.72 6.17 -3.20
CA LEU A 37 -6.13 6.24 -2.86
C LEU A 37 -6.67 7.65 -3.12
N ILE A 38 -7.95 7.73 -3.50
CA ILE A 38 -8.67 8.98 -3.68
C ILE A 38 -9.98 8.87 -2.90
N ALA A 39 -10.25 9.85 -2.04
CA ALA A 39 -11.55 9.95 -1.37
C ALA A 39 -12.65 10.30 -2.39
N LEU A 40 -13.63 9.41 -2.58
CA LEU A 40 -14.72 9.62 -3.53
C LEU A 40 -15.69 10.72 -3.07
N ASP A 41 -15.91 10.83 -1.78
CA ASP A 41 -16.75 11.84 -1.12
C ASP A 41 -15.95 13.07 -0.64
N ASN A 42 -14.67 13.12 -0.99
CA ASN A 42 -13.75 14.19 -0.62
C ASN A 42 -13.63 14.44 0.90
N ARG A 43 -13.85 13.41 1.73
CA ARG A 43 -13.57 13.48 3.16
C ARG A 43 -12.07 13.30 3.43
N ALA A 44 -11.60 13.90 4.52
CA ALA A 44 -10.25 13.69 4.99
C ALA A 44 -10.00 12.23 5.36
N LEU A 45 -8.88 11.70 4.89
CA LEU A 45 -8.40 10.36 5.23
C LEU A 45 -7.47 10.45 6.44
N ASN A 46 -7.46 9.42 7.28
CA ASN A 46 -6.62 9.35 8.48
C ASN A 46 -5.44 8.39 8.25
N GLY A 47 -4.22 8.87 8.54
CA GLY A 47 -3.03 8.01 8.55
C GLY A 47 -3.19 6.85 9.54
N GLY A 48 -2.74 5.66 9.13
CA GLY A 48 -2.90 4.41 9.88
C GLY A 48 -4.30 3.80 9.80
N GLY A 49 -5.27 4.44 9.14
CA GLY A 49 -6.59 3.88 8.94
C GLY A 49 -6.56 2.60 8.12
N HIS A 50 -7.32 1.59 8.55
CA HIS A 50 -7.45 0.32 7.83
C HIS A 50 -8.49 0.41 6.71
N ILE A 51 -8.23 -0.31 5.63
CA ILE A 51 -9.12 -0.43 4.47
C ILE A 51 -9.84 -1.77 4.57
N VAL A 52 -11.16 -1.75 4.52
CA VAL A 52 -12.02 -2.94 4.61
C VAL A 52 -13.07 -2.90 3.48
N GLU A 53 -13.55 -4.06 3.04
CA GLU A 53 -14.63 -4.12 2.04
C GLU A 53 -15.97 -3.64 2.62
N GLU A 54 -16.26 -4.03 3.86
CA GLU A 54 -17.49 -3.70 4.57
C GLU A 54 -17.18 -3.10 5.95
N LEU A 55 -17.98 -2.12 6.36
CA LEU A 55 -17.87 -1.52 7.70
C LEU A 55 -18.55 -2.44 8.73
N ASP A 56 -17.75 -3.06 9.58
CA ASP A 56 -18.21 -3.76 10.78
C ASP A 56 -17.52 -3.18 12.03
N GLU A 57 -18.19 -2.25 12.70
CA GLU A 57 -17.66 -1.61 13.91
C GLU A 57 -17.57 -2.57 15.10
N ALA A 58 -18.41 -3.61 15.14
CA ALA A 58 -18.44 -4.57 16.24
C ALA A 58 -17.34 -5.63 16.11
N ASN A 59 -16.91 -5.92 14.87
CA ASN A 59 -15.85 -6.86 14.58
C ASN A 59 -14.93 -6.30 13.47
N PRO A 60 -13.94 -5.45 13.81
CA PRO A 60 -12.99 -4.92 12.84
C PRO A 60 -11.96 -6.00 12.46
N HIS A 61 -12.34 -6.90 11.57
CA HIS A 61 -11.49 -7.93 10.96
C HIS A 61 -11.30 -7.64 9.45
N ASP A 62 -10.53 -8.48 8.77
CA ASP A 62 -10.39 -8.49 7.30
C ASP A 62 -9.89 -7.19 6.65
N SER A 63 -8.86 -6.58 7.28
CA SER A 63 -8.14 -5.45 6.70
C SER A 63 -7.45 -5.83 5.38
N LEU A 64 -7.84 -5.19 4.28
CA LEU A 64 -7.17 -5.26 2.97
C LEU A 64 -5.83 -4.53 2.94
N GLY A 65 -5.62 -3.57 3.85
CA GLY A 65 -4.43 -2.74 3.90
C GLY A 65 -4.60 -1.56 4.85
N HIS A 66 -3.64 -0.65 4.86
CA HIS A 66 -3.68 0.53 5.72
C HIS A 66 -3.12 1.76 5.01
N ILE A 67 -3.58 2.93 5.44
CA ILE A 67 -3.15 4.23 4.94
C ILE A 67 -1.78 4.57 5.52
N THR A 68 -0.76 4.72 4.66
CA THR A 68 0.61 5.04 5.09
C THR A 68 0.90 6.54 5.13
N ALA A 69 0.30 7.31 4.21
CA ALA A 69 0.36 8.77 4.16
C ALA A 69 -0.99 9.30 3.66
N CYS A 70 -1.32 10.55 3.98
CA CYS A 70 -2.54 11.19 3.49
C CYS A 70 -2.40 12.71 3.49
N CYS A 71 -3.04 13.38 2.53
CA CYS A 71 -3.12 14.84 2.49
C CYS A 71 -4.33 15.32 1.68
N TYR A 72 -4.64 16.62 1.78
CA TYR A 72 -5.40 17.29 0.73
C TYR A 72 -4.44 17.70 -0.38
N SER A 73 -4.75 17.36 -1.64
CA SER A 73 -3.98 17.77 -2.80
C SER A 73 -4.66 18.96 -3.50
N PRO A 74 -4.12 20.19 -3.39
CA PRO A 74 -4.68 21.35 -4.10
C PRO A 74 -4.64 21.20 -5.62
N ALA A 75 -3.64 20.48 -6.15
CA ALA A 75 -3.51 20.23 -7.58
C ALA A 75 -4.63 19.32 -8.13
N LEU A 76 -5.13 18.39 -7.30
CA LEU A 76 -6.22 17.47 -7.67
C LEU A 76 -7.58 17.90 -7.11
N GLY A 77 -7.61 18.90 -6.23
CA GLY A 77 -8.80 19.35 -5.51
C GLY A 77 -9.42 18.29 -4.60
N LYS A 78 -8.64 17.27 -4.20
CA LYS A 78 -9.12 16.04 -3.55
C LYS A 78 -8.25 15.63 -2.37
N TYR A 79 -8.85 14.97 -1.38
CA TYR A 79 -8.08 14.18 -0.40
C TYR A 79 -7.55 12.89 -1.05
N ILE A 80 -6.27 12.65 -0.86
CA ILE A 80 -5.53 11.50 -1.38
C ILE A 80 -4.72 10.83 -0.27
N ALA A 81 -4.37 9.58 -0.49
CA ALA A 81 -3.47 8.80 0.36
C ALA A 81 -2.57 7.88 -0.48
#